data_AF-F3ZVK0-F1
#
_entry.id   AF-F3ZVK0-F1
#
_cell.length_a   1.000
_cell.length_b   1.000
_cell.length_c   1.000
_cell.angle_alpha   90.00
_cell.angle_beta   90.00
_cell.angle_gamma   90.00
#
_symmetry.space_group_name_H-M   'P 1'
#
loop_
_entity.id
_entity.type
_entity.pdbx_description
1 polymer ?
#
loop_
_entity_poly.entity_id
_entity_poly.type
_entity_poly.pdbx_seq_one_letter_code
_entity_poly.pdbx_strand_id
1 'polypeptide(L)'
;MYRLYSFKKRHKWNLFIALIVAVVIFALIFEWIDRSIAPTVLALSSAKARVIATQAINVAVNKKLADGIPYDQLITAITDDNGRVTMLQANTMRMNKLSSETALAVLDEMKSVSSTIVKVPIGSVLGGDILAGRGPYINIKILPVGSVVNDFVTEFENAGINQTRHKIYLRVKAHIKVVIPLNSQELEVVSQVPIAETVIVGNVPQSYVNLQEPDAKSDALNLLPDLND
;
A
#
# COMPACT_ATOMS: atom_id res chain seq x y z
N MET A 1 -21.81 78.54 -18.65
CA MET A 1 -20.73 78.09 -17.74
C MET A 1 -21.19 76.86 -16.92
N TYR A 2 -21.45 75.70 -17.55
CA TYR A 2 -21.94 74.49 -16.86
C TYR A 2 -21.42 73.19 -17.52
N ARG A 3 -20.12 72.90 -17.45
CA ARG A 3 -19.58 71.66 -18.02
C ARG A 3 -18.39 71.04 -17.28
N LEU A 4 -18.27 71.27 -15.97
CA LEU A 4 -17.15 70.74 -15.17
C LEU A 4 -17.57 69.85 -13.98
N TYR A 5 -18.88 69.62 -13.74
CA TYR A 5 -19.34 68.85 -12.57
C TYR A 5 -19.58 67.34 -12.83
N SER A 6 -19.37 66.84 -14.05
CA SER A 6 -19.63 65.42 -14.39
C SER A 6 -18.42 64.48 -14.26
N PHE A 7 -17.21 65.01 -14.13
CA PHE A 7 -15.99 64.18 -14.10
C PHE A 7 -15.78 63.46 -12.75
N LYS A 8 -16.10 64.08 -11.61
CA LYS A 8 -15.95 63.44 -10.28
C LYS A 8 -16.93 62.30 -10.02
N LYS A 9 -18.11 62.30 -10.64
CA LYS A 9 -19.16 61.28 -10.44
C LYS A 9 -18.86 59.98 -11.19
N ARG A 10 -18.26 60.07 -12.39
CA ARG A 10 -17.81 58.91 -13.19
C ARG A 10 -16.66 58.15 -12.54
N HIS A 11 -15.72 58.85 -11.90
CA HIS A 11 -14.59 58.21 -11.20
C HIS A 11 -15.03 57.32 -10.02
N LYS A 12 -16.04 57.75 -9.25
CA LYS A 12 -16.60 56.94 -8.14
C LYS A 12 -17.32 55.68 -8.64
N TRP A 13 -17.97 55.76 -9.80
CA TRP A 13 -18.68 54.63 -10.41
C TRP A 13 -17.71 53.61 -11.03
N ASN A 14 -16.63 54.07 -11.68
CA ASN A 14 -15.58 53.20 -12.20
C ASN A 14 -14.82 52.46 -11.07
N LEU A 15 -14.60 53.12 -9.92
CA LEU A 15 -14.01 52.48 -8.73
C LEU A 15 -14.93 51.40 -8.16
N PHE A 16 -16.24 51.65 -8.13
CA PHE A 16 -17.23 50.67 -7.67
C PHE A 16 -17.28 49.44 -8.58
N ILE A 17 -17.24 49.64 -9.91
CA ILE A 17 -17.16 48.54 -10.89
C ILE A 17 -15.85 47.76 -10.73
N ALA A 18 -14.72 48.45 -10.57
CA ALA A 18 -13.43 47.79 -10.37
C ALA A 18 -13.43 46.92 -9.10
N LEU A 19 -14.07 47.37 -8.02
CA LEU A 19 -14.23 46.59 -6.80
C LEU A 19 -15.09 45.34 -7.04
N ILE A 20 -16.22 45.47 -7.74
CA ILE A 20 -17.08 44.33 -8.09
C ILE A 20 -16.30 43.32 -8.94
N VAL A 21 -15.57 43.78 -9.96
CA VAL A 21 -14.76 42.93 -10.81
C VAL A 21 -13.67 42.21 -10.00
N ALA A 22 -13.00 42.91 -9.08
CA ALA A 22 -12.00 42.29 -8.21
C ALA A 22 -12.61 41.20 -7.31
N VAL A 23 -13.81 41.43 -6.76
CA VAL A 23 -14.54 40.43 -5.96
C VAL A 23 -14.95 39.23 -6.81
N VAL A 24 -15.42 39.45 -8.04
CA VAL A 24 -15.77 38.36 -8.98
C VAL A 24 -14.53 37.56 -9.37
N ILE A 25 -13.40 38.21 -9.69
CA ILE A 25 -12.14 37.53 -9.98
C ILE A 25 -11.67 36.72 -8.77
N PHE A 26 -11.74 37.28 -7.56
CA PHE A 26 -11.39 36.57 -6.34
C PHE A 26 -12.28 35.34 -6.11
N ALA A 27 -13.59 35.45 -6.33
CA ALA A 27 -14.52 34.34 -6.23
C ALA A 27 -14.23 33.24 -7.28
N LEU A 28 -13.92 33.62 -8.52
CA LEU A 28 -13.53 32.68 -9.58
C LEU A 28 -12.21 31.95 -9.26
N ILE A 29 -11.22 32.67 -8.72
CA ILE A 29 -9.95 32.08 -8.27
C ILE A 29 -10.20 31.12 -7.11
N PHE A 30 -11.01 31.50 -6.14
CA PHE A 30 -11.34 30.64 -5.00
C PHE A 30 -12.02 29.34 -5.45
N GLU A 31 -13.00 29.42 -6.35
CA GLU A 31 -13.68 28.26 -6.93
C GLU A 31 -12.70 27.37 -7.73
N TRP A 32 -11.77 27.98 -8.48
CA TRP A 32 -10.74 27.24 -9.23
C TRP A 32 -9.76 26.51 -8.31
N ILE A 33 -9.33 27.15 -7.21
CA ILE A 33 -8.47 26.57 -6.17
C ILE A 33 -9.14 25.33 -5.57
N ASP A 34 -10.40 25.46 -5.15
CA ASP A 34 -11.11 24.38 -4.47
C ASP A 34 -11.32 23.16 -5.40
N ARG A 35 -11.62 23.41 -6.68
CA ARG A 35 -11.84 22.33 -7.66
C ARG A 35 -10.56 21.71 -8.23
N SER A 36 -9.45 22.46 -8.31
CA SER A 36 -8.24 22.00 -9.04
C SER A 36 -7.08 21.69 -8.11
N ILE A 37 -6.86 22.51 -7.08
CA ILE A 37 -5.69 22.37 -6.19
C ILE A 37 -5.99 21.36 -5.08
N ALA A 38 -7.14 21.48 -4.41
CA ALA A 38 -7.50 20.60 -3.29
C ALA A 38 -7.39 19.08 -3.62
N PRO A 39 -7.93 18.56 -4.74
CA PRO A 39 -7.78 17.14 -5.07
C PRO A 39 -6.32 16.75 -5.36
N THR A 40 -5.53 17.65 -5.94
CA THR A 40 -4.13 17.40 -6.24
C THR A 40 -3.27 17.40 -4.97
N VAL A 41 -3.54 18.32 -4.02
CA VAL A 41 -2.92 18.29 -2.68
C VAL A 41 -3.23 16.97 -2.02
N LEU A 42 -4.50 16.55 -2.03
CA LEU A 42 -4.95 15.34 -1.38
C LEU A 42 -4.28 14.11 -2.00
N ALA A 43 -4.26 13.99 -3.32
CA ALA A 43 -3.62 12.87 -4.01
C ALA A 43 -2.12 12.78 -3.68
N LEU A 44 -1.38 13.88 -3.76
CA LEU A 44 0.05 13.90 -3.44
C LEU A 44 0.32 13.59 -1.96
N SER A 45 -0.50 14.19 -1.07
CA SER A 45 -0.41 13.97 0.38
C SER A 45 -0.70 12.51 0.74
N SER A 46 -1.73 11.93 0.13
CA SER A 46 -2.11 10.53 0.30
C SER A 46 -1.03 9.58 -0.20
N ALA A 47 -0.40 9.88 -1.34
CA ALA A 47 0.73 9.11 -1.84
C ALA A 47 1.93 9.18 -0.87
N LYS A 48 2.28 10.38 -0.40
CA LYS A 48 3.37 10.58 0.57
C LYS A 48 3.09 9.88 1.89
N ALA A 49 1.85 9.95 2.38
CA ALA A 49 1.42 9.29 3.60
C ALA A 49 1.47 7.77 3.47
N ARG A 50 1.04 7.21 2.32
CA ARG A 50 1.17 5.77 2.04
C ARG A 50 2.62 5.31 2.12
N VAL A 51 3.57 6.06 1.54
CA VAL A 51 5.01 5.73 1.63
C VAL A 51 5.48 5.68 3.08
N ILE A 52 5.17 6.73 3.87
CA ILE A 52 5.58 6.82 5.27
C ILE A 52 4.96 5.68 6.09
N ALA A 53 3.68 5.39 5.88
CA ALA A 53 2.98 4.30 6.56
C ALA A 53 3.54 2.93 6.19
N THR A 54 3.77 2.64 4.91
CA THR A 54 4.41 1.39 4.47
C THR A 54 5.80 1.24 5.11
N GLN A 55 6.59 2.31 5.17
CA GLN A 55 7.89 2.29 5.82
C GLN A 55 7.78 1.99 7.32
N ALA A 56 6.85 2.63 8.02
CA ALA A 56 6.59 2.37 9.44
C ALA A 56 6.17 0.92 9.70
N ILE A 57 5.29 0.36 8.87
CA ILE A 57 4.93 -1.07 8.94
C ILE A 57 6.18 -1.94 8.81
N ASN A 58 6.99 -1.71 7.77
CA ASN A 58 8.17 -2.52 7.51
C ASN A 58 9.21 -2.40 8.62
N VAL A 59 9.42 -1.21 9.18
CA VAL A 59 10.30 -1.00 10.33
C VAL A 59 9.80 -1.77 11.56
N ALA A 60 8.51 -1.67 11.88
CA ALA A 60 7.93 -2.36 13.02
C ALA A 60 7.99 -3.89 12.87
N VAL A 61 7.65 -4.41 11.69
CA VAL A 61 7.72 -5.85 11.39
C VAL A 61 9.17 -6.32 11.47
N ASN A 62 10.13 -5.65 10.82
CA ASN A 62 11.53 -6.04 10.87
C ASN A 62 12.09 -5.99 12.29
N LYS A 63 11.73 -4.98 13.10
CA LYS A 63 12.12 -4.90 14.50
C LYS A 63 11.60 -6.09 15.31
N LYS A 64 10.39 -6.58 15.00
CA LYS A 64 9.79 -7.72 15.69
C LYS A 64 10.35 -9.07 15.21
N LEU A 65 10.81 -9.13 13.97
CA LEU A 65 11.34 -10.33 13.31
C LEU A 65 12.87 -10.37 13.24
N ALA A 66 13.57 -9.42 13.86
CA ALA A 66 15.02 -9.24 13.71
C ALA A 66 15.85 -10.47 14.10
N ASP A 67 15.37 -11.24 15.07
CA ASP A 67 16.03 -12.48 15.53
C ASP A 67 15.68 -13.71 14.67
N GLY A 68 14.89 -13.51 13.61
CA GLY A 68 14.31 -14.55 12.79
C GLY A 68 13.16 -15.28 13.50
N ILE A 69 12.27 -15.88 12.72
CA ILE A 69 11.29 -16.83 13.25
C ILE A 69 11.60 -18.18 12.61
N PRO A 70 12.15 -19.12 13.40
CA PRO A 70 12.36 -20.48 12.92
C PRO A 70 11.06 -21.08 12.37
N TYR A 71 11.13 -21.70 11.20
CA TYR A 71 9.96 -22.26 10.50
C TYR A 71 9.19 -23.28 11.37
N ASP A 72 9.92 -24.06 12.17
CA ASP A 72 9.39 -25.07 13.09
C ASP A 72 8.51 -24.49 14.22
N GLN A 73 8.62 -23.20 14.51
CA GLN A 73 7.74 -22.51 15.46
C GLN A 73 6.37 -22.17 14.89
N LEU A 74 6.27 -22.06 13.56
CA LEU A 74 5.03 -21.73 12.86
C LEU A 74 4.37 -22.97 12.27
N ILE A 75 5.15 -23.92 11.76
CA ILE A 75 4.67 -25.12 11.11
C ILE A 75 5.45 -26.33 11.62
N THR A 76 4.72 -27.37 12.02
CA THR A 76 5.29 -28.68 12.34
C THR A 76 5.03 -29.63 11.18
N ALA A 77 6.09 -30.22 10.63
CA ALA A 77 5.98 -31.28 9.64
C ALA A 77 5.82 -32.63 10.35
N ILE A 78 4.73 -33.33 10.07
CA ILE A 78 4.49 -34.70 10.53
C ILE A 78 5.02 -35.63 9.45
N THR A 79 5.87 -36.58 9.84
CA THR A 79 6.48 -37.55 8.93
C THR A 79 5.99 -38.97 9.19
N ASP A 80 6.06 -39.83 8.17
CA ASP A 80 5.91 -41.28 8.33
C ASP A 80 7.18 -41.93 8.91
N ASP A 81 7.14 -43.25 9.13
CA ASP A 81 8.26 -44.05 9.65
C ASP A 81 9.51 -44.01 8.76
N ASN A 82 9.37 -43.58 7.50
CA ASN A 82 10.46 -43.44 6.53
C ASN A 82 10.97 -41.99 6.45
N GLY A 83 10.50 -41.09 7.31
CA GLY A 83 10.89 -39.67 7.35
C GLY A 83 10.25 -38.81 6.26
N ARG A 84 9.21 -39.28 5.56
CA ARG A 84 8.52 -38.52 4.51
C ARG A 84 7.45 -37.62 5.10
N VAL A 85 7.41 -36.35 4.70
CA VAL A 85 6.40 -35.40 5.15
C VAL A 85 5.02 -35.82 4.64
N THR A 86 4.09 -36.11 5.55
CA THR A 86 2.71 -36.49 5.23
C THR A 86 1.74 -35.33 5.46
N MET A 87 2.05 -34.46 6.43
CA MET A 87 1.18 -33.34 6.80
C MET A 87 2.02 -32.15 7.30
N LEU A 88 1.61 -30.95 6.94
CA LEU A 88 2.03 -29.72 7.60
C LEU A 88 0.94 -29.26 8.55
N GLN A 89 1.26 -29.17 9.84
CA GLN A 89 0.35 -28.67 10.85
C GLN A 89 0.78 -27.26 11.27
N ALA A 90 -0.12 -26.29 11.13
CA ALA A 90 0.14 -24.93 11.56
C ALA A 90 -0.02 -24.79 13.08
N ASN A 91 0.94 -24.12 13.72
CA ASN A 91 0.84 -23.72 15.11
C ASN A 91 0.05 -22.40 15.22
N THR A 92 -1.28 -22.51 15.15
CA THR A 92 -2.18 -21.35 15.16
C THR A 92 -2.00 -20.49 16.42
N MET A 93 -1.64 -21.07 17.58
CA MET A 93 -1.38 -20.30 18.79
C MET A 93 -0.14 -19.41 18.65
N ARG A 94 0.98 -19.95 18.14
CA ARG A 94 2.20 -19.18 17.89
C ARG A 94 1.99 -18.12 16.81
N MET A 95 1.29 -18.48 15.74
CA MET A 95 0.94 -17.56 14.66
C MET A 95 0.07 -16.40 15.19
N ASN A 96 -1.00 -16.67 15.93
CA ASN A 96 -1.85 -15.61 16.49
C ASN A 96 -1.11 -14.72 17.50
N LYS A 97 -0.22 -15.30 18.32
CA LYS A 97 0.63 -14.54 19.24
C LYS A 97 1.54 -13.59 18.46
N LEU A 98 2.22 -14.09 17.42
CA LEU A 98 3.07 -13.28 16.56
C LEU A 98 2.29 -12.17 15.85
N SER A 99 1.11 -12.51 15.31
CA SER A 99 0.21 -11.55 14.65
C SER A 99 -0.18 -10.43 15.60
N SER A 100 -0.58 -10.76 16.82
CA SER A 100 -0.97 -9.78 17.86
C SER A 100 0.20 -8.90 18.29
N GLU A 101 1.36 -9.50 18.57
CA GLU A 101 2.56 -8.73 18.98
C GLU A 101 3.05 -7.81 17.85
N THR A 102 2.98 -8.27 16.60
CA THR A 102 3.32 -7.45 15.44
C THR A 102 2.31 -6.32 15.23
N ALA A 103 1.02 -6.58 15.42
CA ALA A 103 -0.02 -5.56 15.30
C ALA A 103 0.19 -4.43 16.32
N LEU A 104 0.54 -4.77 17.57
CA LEU A 104 0.88 -3.81 18.61
C LEU A 104 2.14 -3.00 18.26
N ALA A 105 3.19 -3.67 17.78
CA ALA A 105 4.43 -3.00 17.37
C ALA A 105 4.20 -2.01 16.20
N VAL A 106 3.41 -2.41 15.20
CA VAL A 106 3.02 -1.54 14.08
C VAL A 106 2.20 -0.36 14.57
N LEU A 107 1.24 -0.59 15.48
CA LEU A 107 0.41 0.48 16.04
C LEU A 107 1.26 1.51 16.80
N ASP A 108 2.24 1.05 17.58
CA ASP A 108 3.13 1.94 18.33
C ASP A 108 4.07 2.72 17.40
N GLU A 109 4.59 2.10 16.35
CA GLU A 109 5.37 2.80 15.32
C GLU A 109 4.51 3.83 14.56
N MET A 110 3.25 3.54 14.28
CA MET A 110 2.33 4.49 13.65
C MET A 110 1.99 5.69 14.54
N LYS A 111 1.97 5.50 15.87
CA LYS A 111 1.82 6.63 16.81
C LYS A 111 3.01 7.58 16.72
N SER A 112 4.23 7.06 16.56
CA SER A 112 5.44 7.87 16.38
C SER A 112 5.31 8.75 15.12
N VAL A 113 4.86 8.15 14.01
CA VAL A 113 4.60 8.85 12.74
C VAL A 113 3.53 9.93 12.91
N SER A 114 2.49 9.67 13.68
CA SER A 114 1.37 10.63 13.86
C SER A 114 1.77 11.94 14.55
N SER A 115 2.85 11.92 15.32
CA SER A 115 3.40 13.11 15.97
C SER A 115 4.17 14.03 15.02
N THR A 116 4.47 13.55 13.80
CA THR A 116 5.29 14.28 12.83
C THR A 116 4.41 15.02 11.81
N ILE A 117 4.66 16.32 11.65
CA ILE A 117 4.03 17.13 10.60
C ILE A 117 4.83 16.94 9.31
N VAL A 118 4.19 16.40 8.28
CA VAL A 118 4.78 16.28 6.94
C VAL A 118 4.52 17.57 6.17
N LYS A 119 5.57 18.20 5.66
CA LYS A 119 5.48 19.45 4.90
C LYS A 119 5.57 19.19 3.41
N VAL A 120 4.57 19.64 2.65
CA VAL A 120 4.57 19.56 1.19
C VAL A 120 4.48 20.97 0.60
N PRO A 121 5.47 21.41 -0.20
CA PRO A 121 5.43 22.73 -0.81
C PRO A 121 4.32 22.81 -1.87
N ILE A 122 3.58 23.92 -1.88
CA ILE A 122 2.46 24.15 -2.81
C ILE A 122 2.91 24.04 -4.27
N GLY A 123 4.14 24.46 -4.59
CA GLY A 123 4.67 24.36 -5.94
C GLY A 123 4.88 22.92 -6.43
N SER A 124 4.96 21.93 -5.53
CA SER A 124 4.93 20.51 -5.90
C SER A 124 3.53 20.00 -6.28
N VAL A 125 2.48 20.76 -5.94
CA VAL A 125 1.07 20.42 -6.23
C VAL A 125 0.56 21.16 -7.46
N LEU A 126 0.92 22.44 -7.60
CA LEU A 126 0.45 23.31 -8.69
C LEU A 126 0.94 22.89 -10.10
N GLY A 127 1.93 22.00 -10.17
CA GLY A 127 2.49 21.51 -11.41
C GLY A 127 3.55 22.44 -12.03
N GLY A 128 4.34 21.87 -12.93
CA GLY A 128 5.44 22.53 -13.63
C GLY A 128 6.78 22.43 -12.90
N ASP A 129 7.82 22.04 -13.63
CA ASP A 129 9.18 21.85 -13.11
C ASP A 129 9.76 23.14 -12.49
N ILE A 130 9.28 24.30 -12.96
CA ILE A 130 9.73 25.61 -12.49
C ILE A 130 9.27 25.88 -11.04
N LEU A 131 8.09 25.41 -10.65
CA LEU A 131 7.53 25.66 -9.32
C LEU A 131 7.71 24.48 -8.37
N ALA A 132 8.10 23.31 -8.88
CA ALA A 132 8.35 22.11 -8.07
C ALA A 132 9.27 22.41 -6.87
N GLY A 133 8.82 22.02 -5.67
CA GLY A 133 9.59 22.22 -4.44
C GLY A 133 9.61 23.65 -3.88
N ARG A 134 8.99 24.63 -4.56
CA ARG A 134 8.97 26.03 -4.14
C ARG A 134 7.63 26.46 -3.52
N GLY A 135 7.64 27.61 -2.86
CA GLY A 135 6.45 28.24 -2.29
C GLY A 135 6.15 27.81 -0.84
N PRO A 136 4.99 28.23 -0.31
CA PRO A 136 4.59 27.93 1.06
C PRO A 136 4.33 26.43 1.25
N TYR A 137 4.51 25.95 2.48
CA TYR A 137 4.29 24.55 2.83
C TYR A 137 2.86 24.31 3.33
N ILE A 138 2.27 23.23 2.84
CA ILE A 138 1.06 22.61 3.38
C ILE A 138 1.50 21.62 4.45
N ASN A 139 0.92 21.75 5.64
CA ASN A 139 1.12 20.82 6.74
C ASN A 139 0.13 19.65 6.60
N ILE A 140 0.66 18.44 6.55
CA ILE A 140 -0.10 17.20 6.47
C ILE A 140 0.07 16.46 7.79
N LYS A 141 -1.04 15.98 8.34
CA LYS A 141 -1.06 15.09 9.50
C LYS A 141 -1.49 13.70 9.06
N ILE A 142 -0.77 12.69 9.52
CA ILE A 142 -1.10 11.27 9.28
C ILE A 142 -1.60 10.72 10.62
N LEU A 143 -2.86 10.34 10.69
CA LEU A 143 -3.45 9.81 11.91
C LEU A 143 -3.75 8.33 11.71
N PRO A 144 -3.19 7.40 12.51
CA PRO A 144 -3.67 6.03 12.51
C PRO A 144 -5.12 6.02 12.98
N VAL A 145 -5.99 5.35 12.23
CA VAL A 145 -7.41 5.20 12.57
C VAL A 145 -7.75 3.72 12.68
N GLY A 146 -8.36 3.33 13.79
CA GLY A 146 -8.73 1.93 14.04
C GLY A 146 -7.57 1.02 14.45
N SER A 147 -7.77 -0.28 14.26
CA SER A 147 -6.82 -1.35 14.61
C SER A 147 -6.01 -1.80 13.41
N VAL A 148 -4.76 -2.21 13.65
CA VAL A 148 -3.95 -2.94 12.66
C VAL A 148 -4.43 -4.38 12.58
N VAL A 149 -4.74 -4.86 11.39
CA VAL A 149 -5.20 -6.24 11.15
C VAL A 149 -4.09 -7.03 10.46
N ASN A 150 -3.76 -8.19 11.02
CA ASN A 150 -2.66 -9.02 10.57
C ASN A 150 -3.17 -10.42 10.22
N ASP A 151 -2.99 -10.82 8.96
CA ASP A 151 -3.40 -12.12 8.44
C ASP A 151 -2.19 -12.90 7.94
N PHE A 152 -2.16 -14.22 8.13
CA PHE A 152 -1.16 -15.06 7.48
C PHE A 152 -1.70 -15.55 6.13
N VAL A 153 -0.86 -15.45 5.10
CA VAL A 153 -1.15 -15.93 3.75
C VAL A 153 -0.13 -17.01 3.42
N THR A 154 -0.63 -18.18 3.01
CA THR A 154 0.18 -19.34 2.72
C THR A 154 0.08 -19.68 1.23
N GLU A 155 1.22 -19.93 0.60
CA GLU A 155 1.32 -20.30 -0.81
C GLU A 155 2.17 -21.57 -0.97
N PHE A 156 1.73 -22.46 -1.86
CA PHE A 156 2.47 -23.64 -2.30
C PHE A 156 2.81 -23.50 -3.77
N GLU A 157 4.09 -23.49 -4.10
CA GLU A 157 4.60 -23.35 -5.46
C GLU A 157 5.47 -24.54 -5.84
N ASN A 158 5.45 -24.93 -7.11
CA ASN A 158 6.38 -25.93 -7.63
C ASN A 158 7.80 -25.33 -7.68
N ALA A 159 8.77 -25.99 -7.02
CA ALA A 159 10.19 -25.63 -7.01
C ALA A 159 11.09 -26.63 -7.74
N GLY A 160 10.51 -27.59 -8.47
CA GLY A 160 11.21 -28.61 -9.24
C GLY A 160 10.42 -29.90 -9.33
N ILE A 161 10.99 -30.90 -10.02
CA ILE A 161 10.29 -32.15 -10.39
C ILE A 161 9.59 -32.80 -9.18
N ASN A 162 10.13 -32.65 -7.95
CA ASN A 162 9.55 -33.19 -6.70
C ASN A 162 9.74 -32.25 -5.52
N GLN A 163 9.67 -30.95 -5.77
CA GLN A 163 9.89 -29.96 -4.72
C GLN A 163 8.69 -29.04 -4.68
N THR A 164 8.07 -28.95 -3.52
CA THR A 164 7.03 -27.96 -3.26
C THR A 164 7.57 -26.92 -2.29
N ARG A 165 7.61 -25.68 -2.75
CA ARG A 165 7.99 -24.52 -1.95
C ARG A 165 6.77 -24.02 -1.20
N HIS A 166 6.85 -24.03 0.12
CA HIS A 166 5.81 -23.53 0.99
C HIS A 166 6.26 -22.19 1.58
N LYS A 167 5.51 -21.13 1.26
CA LYS A 167 5.77 -19.77 1.71
C LYS A 167 4.69 -19.29 2.65
N ILE A 168 5.09 -18.57 3.67
CA ILE A 168 4.19 -17.92 4.62
C ILE A 168 4.51 -16.44 4.63
N TYR A 169 3.50 -15.64 4.34
CA TYR A 169 3.51 -14.20 4.39
C TYR A 169 2.69 -13.71 5.57
N LEU A 170 3.19 -12.69 6.27
CA LEU A 170 2.40 -11.86 7.15
C LEU A 170 1.88 -10.66 6.35
N ARG A 171 0.55 -10.60 6.17
CA ARG A 171 -0.14 -9.47 5.55
C ARG A 171 -0.63 -8.53 6.64
N VAL A 172 -0.03 -7.34 6.70
CA VAL A 172 -0.39 -6.27 7.63
C VAL A 172 -1.26 -5.25 6.90
N LYS A 173 -2.46 -5.00 7.43
CA LYS A 173 -3.39 -3.98 6.96
C LYS A 173 -3.55 -2.90 8.02
N ALA A 174 -3.26 -1.66 7.65
CA ALA A 174 -3.41 -0.51 8.51
C ALA A 174 -4.27 0.55 7.84
N HIS A 175 -5.20 1.13 8.61
CA HIS A 175 -6.00 2.26 8.18
C HIS A 175 -5.40 3.56 8.73
N ILE A 176 -5.19 4.53 7.84
CA ILE A 176 -4.69 5.86 8.20
C ILE A 176 -5.63 6.92 7.65
N LYS A 177 -5.75 8.03 8.37
CA LYS A 177 -6.43 9.23 7.92
C LYS A 177 -5.42 10.32 7.66
N VAL A 178 -5.36 10.75 6.40
CA VAL A 178 -4.55 11.88 5.95
C VAL A 178 -5.38 13.14 6.10
N VAL A 179 -4.89 14.09 6.90
CA VAL A 179 -5.56 15.36 7.17
C VAL A 179 -4.74 16.49 6.57
N ILE A 180 -5.37 17.25 5.69
CA ILE A 180 -4.82 18.45 5.04
C ILE A 180 -5.73 19.64 5.35
N PRO A 181 -5.29 20.89 5.11
CA PRO A 181 -6.21 22.02 5.18
C PRO A 181 -7.40 21.78 4.25
N LEU A 182 -8.61 22.00 4.77
CA LEU A 182 -9.90 21.91 4.04
C LEU A 182 -10.40 20.49 3.70
N ASN A 183 -9.61 19.43 3.84
CA ASN A 183 -10.05 18.07 3.51
C ASN A 183 -9.33 16.96 4.31
N SER A 184 -9.89 15.75 4.32
CA SER A 184 -9.24 14.55 4.85
C SER A 184 -9.66 13.31 4.09
N GLN A 185 -8.77 12.34 3.97
CA GLN A 185 -9.04 11.06 3.31
C GLN A 185 -8.54 9.89 4.16
N GLU A 186 -9.36 8.85 4.25
CA GLU A 186 -8.95 7.57 4.82
C GLU A 186 -8.34 6.67 3.75
N LEU A 187 -7.23 6.02 4.09
CA LEU A 187 -6.45 5.16 3.21
C LEU A 187 -6.17 3.84 3.92
N GLU A 188 -6.40 2.74 3.21
CA GLU A 188 -5.87 1.43 3.59
C GLU A 188 -4.46 1.26 3.02
N VAL A 189 -3.53 0.85 3.89
CA VAL A 189 -2.15 0.52 3.55
C VAL A 189 -1.93 -0.94 3.87
N VAL A 190 -1.59 -1.71 2.84
CA VAL A 190 -1.32 -3.14 2.95
C VAL A 190 0.16 -3.37 2.69
N SER A 191 0.84 -4.10 3.58
CA SER A 191 2.20 -4.60 3.39
C SER A 191 2.20 -6.11 3.56
N GLN A 192 2.94 -6.80 2.70
CA GLN A 192 3.15 -8.25 2.80
C GLN A 192 4.62 -8.52 3.03
N VAL A 193 4.92 -9.23 4.12
CA VAL A 193 6.30 -9.57 4.50
C VAL A 193 6.43 -11.11 4.51
N PRO A 194 7.37 -11.70 3.76
CA PRO A 194 7.66 -13.13 3.88
C PRO A 194 8.29 -13.37 5.24
N ILE A 195 7.73 -14.28 6.03
CA ILE A 195 8.20 -14.56 7.39
C ILE A 195 8.82 -15.95 7.52
N ALA A 196 8.44 -16.89 6.66
CA ALA A 196 8.97 -18.24 6.67
C ALA A 196 8.78 -18.88 5.29
N GLU A 197 9.77 -19.68 4.89
CA GLU A 197 9.76 -20.42 3.63
C GLU A 197 10.47 -21.76 3.84
N THR A 198 9.94 -22.83 3.25
CA THR A 198 10.61 -24.14 3.22
C THR A 198 10.40 -24.83 1.87
N VAL A 199 11.29 -25.75 1.55
CA VAL A 199 11.15 -26.64 0.39
C VAL A 199 10.87 -28.05 0.89
N ILE A 200 9.71 -28.56 0.53
CA ILE A 200 9.27 -29.92 0.81
C ILE A 200 9.74 -30.79 -0.34
N VAL A 201 10.61 -31.75 -0.06
CA VAL A 201 11.12 -32.70 -1.05
C VAL A 201 10.26 -33.97 -1.03
N GLY A 202 9.67 -34.30 -2.17
CA GLY A 202 8.94 -35.55 -2.41
C GLY A 202 9.78 -36.58 -3.17
N ASN A 203 9.22 -37.76 -3.38
CA ASN A 203 9.87 -38.82 -4.16
C ASN A 203 9.89 -38.45 -5.64
N VAL A 204 11.00 -38.76 -6.33
CA VAL A 204 11.09 -38.64 -7.79
C VAL A 204 10.26 -39.72 -8.48
N PRO A 205 9.30 -39.37 -9.36
CA PRO A 205 8.55 -40.37 -10.11
C PRO A 205 9.50 -41.11 -11.05
N GLN A 206 9.25 -42.40 -11.24
CA GLN A 206 10.05 -43.25 -12.12
C GLN A 206 9.94 -42.84 -13.61
N SER A 207 8.94 -42.03 -13.96
CA SER A 207 8.73 -41.46 -15.30
C SER A 207 8.12 -40.06 -15.20
N TYR A 208 8.59 -39.12 -16.04
CA TYR A 208 8.11 -37.74 -16.12
C TYR A 208 7.80 -37.41 -17.60
N VAL A 209 6.58 -36.93 -17.86
CA VAL A 209 6.15 -36.47 -19.18
C VAL A 209 5.78 -34.99 -19.10
N ASN A 210 6.49 -34.13 -19.82
CA ASN A 210 6.30 -32.68 -19.80
C ASN A 210 5.32 -32.21 -20.89
N LEU A 211 4.02 -32.12 -20.58
CA LEU A 211 2.98 -31.77 -21.57
C LEU A 211 2.94 -30.29 -21.99
N GLN A 212 3.88 -29.47 -21.53
CA GLN A 212 3.99 -28.05 -21.92
C GLN A 212 4.77 -27.86 -23.23
N GLU A 213 5.50 -28.88 -23.69
CA GLU A 213 6.10 -28.90 -25.01
C GLU A 213 5.05 -29.32 -26.07
N PRO A 214 4.96 -28.63 -27.22
CA PRO A 214 4.00 -28.96 -28.29
C PRO A 214 4.08 -30.43 -28.74
N ASP A 215 5.28 -31.01 -28.67
CA ASP A 215 5.61 -32.34 -29.21
C ASP A 215 5.33 -33.44 -28.16
N ALA A 216 5.26 -33.09 -26.88
CA ALA A 216 5.00 -34.03 -25.79
C ALA A 216 3.53 -34.48 -25.73
N LYS A 217 2.60 -33.73 -26.32
CA LYS A 217 1.19 -34.11 -26.41
C LYS A 217 0.97 -35.28 -27.38
N SER A 218 1.71 -35.33 -28.50
CA SER A 218 1.66 -36.45 -29.44
C SER A 218 2.26 -37.72 -28.85
N ASP A 219 3.39 -37.61 -28.15
CA ASP A 219 4.05 -38.76 -27.54
C ASP A 219 3.26 -39.34 -26.36
N ALA A 220 2.56 -38.49 -25.59
CA ALA A 220 1.67 -38.94 -24.52
C ALA A 220 0.40 -39.64 -25.04
N LEU A 221 -0.10 -39.25 -26.21
CA LEU A 221 -1.28 -39.88 -26.82
C LEU A 221 -0.98 -41.29 -27.34
N ASN A 222 0.26 -41.54 -27.77
CA ASN A 222 0.76 -42.84 -28.23
C ASN A 222 1.01 -43.86 -27.10
N LEU A 223 0.90 -43.45 -25.84
CA LEU A 223 1.07 -44.30 -24.67
C LEU A 223 -0.27 -44.78 -24.09
N LEU A 224 -1.39 -44.37 -24.68
CA LEU A 224 -2.70 -44.93 -24.34
C LEU A 224 -2.80 -46.33 -24.96
N PRO A 225 -3.11 -47.38 -24.18
CA PRO A 225 -3.35 -48.69 -24.75
C PRO A 225 -4.56 -48.60 -25.68
N ASP A 226 -4.42 -49.14 -26.91
CA ASP A 226 -5.52 -49.26 -27.85
C ASP A 226 -6.63 -50.08 -27.17
N LEU A 227 -7.70 -49.39 -26.78
CA LEU A 227 -8.93 -50.01 -26.30
C LEU A 227 -9.73 -50.51 -27.52
N ASN A 228 -9.17 -51.48 -28.23
CA ASN A 228 -9.88 -52.25 -29.25
C ASN A 228 -9.84 -53.72 -28.86
N ASP A 229 -10.76 -54.11 -27.98
CA ASP A 229 -11.38 -55.43 -27.91
C ASP A 229 -12.91 -55.25 -27.95
#